data_AF-A0A0J9UFZ5-F1
#
_entry.id   AF-A0A0J9UFZ5-F1
#
_cell.length_a   1.000
_cell.length_b   1.000
_cell.length_c   1.000
_cell.angle_alpha   90.00
_cell.angle_beta   90.00
_cell.angle_gamma   90.00
#
_symmetry.space_group_name_H-M   'P 1'
#
loop_
_entity.id
_entity.type
_entity.pdbx_description
1 polymer ?
#
loop_
_entity_poly.entity_id
_entity_poly.type
_entity_poly.pdbx_seq_one_letter_code
_entity_poly.pdbx_strand_id
1 'polypeptide(L)'
;MVYDELEMLQKLKHPHIVKFVDWFESRDKFYIVTQLATGGELFDRICEQGKFTEKDAAETIKQILLAVDFLHKNNIVHRDLKPENLLYLSKDPDSDLVLADFGIAKMLDGKGESLKTMAGSFGYAAPEVMRKEGHGKPVDMWSMGVITYTLLCGYSPFRSENLQDLIRECTENSVVFHERYWKDVSNDAKDFILHLINPDADQRWTSEEALGHIWLTGKNATDYNLLPEIKSFRARSRFRRIIEKIKLQARIEKLKAMEEDPENSDLSAIFSEVARAKLADDKEEKEVLRVTQEVEKDAKRRSFQA
;
A
#
# COMPACT_ATOMS: atom_id res chain seq x y z
N MET A 1 -14.94 -12.20 21.83
CA MET A 1 -13.90 -11.87 20.83
C MET A 1 -14.52 -11.42 19.51
N VAL A 2 -15.13 -12.29 18.69
CA VAL A 2 -15.70 -11.86 17.39
C VAL A 2 -16.92 -10.94 17.53
N TYR A 3 -17.86 -11.24 18.43
CA TYR A 3 -19.03 -10.37 18.63
C TYR A 3 -18.67 -8.97 19.17
N ASP A 4 -17.65 -8.88 20.03
CA ASP A 4 -17.17 -7.60 20.57
C ASP A 4 -16.55 -6.74 19.45
N GLU A 5 -15.79 -7.37 18.54
CA GLU A 5 -15.26 -6.71 17.34
C GLU A 5 -16.40 -6.23 16.42
N LEU A 6 -17.44 -7.03 16.19
CA LEU A 6 -18.59 -6.65 15.37
C LEU A 6 -19.40 -5.50 15.98
N GLU A 7 -19.66 -5.54 17.30
CA GLU A 7 -20.32 -4.44 18.01
C GLU A 7 -19.52 -3.14 17.95
N MET A 8 -18.19 -3.25 17.99
CA MET A 8 -17.31 -2.09 17.84
C MET A 8 -17.38 -1.54 16.42
N LEU A 9 -17.28 -2.39 15.40
CA LEU A 9 -17.37 -1.98 14.00
C LEU A 9 -18.70 -1.28 13.68
N GLN A 10 -19.81 -1.70 14.30
CA GLN A 10 -21.12 -1.04 14.20
C GLN A 10 -21.13 0.40 14.76
N LYS A 11 -20.25 0.71 15.72
CA LYS A 11 -20.14 2.05 16.33
C LYS A 11 -19.29 3.01 15.50
N LEU A 12 -18.51 2.51 14.53
CA LEU A 12 -17.67 3.35 13.67
C LEU A 12 -18.51 4.11 12.65
N LYS A 13 -18.60 5.42 12.85
CA LYS A 13 -19.33 6.35 11.97
C LYS A 13 -18.42 7.52 11.62
N HIS A 14 -17.87 7.49 10.42
CA HIS A 14 -17.01 8.53 9.90
C HIS A 14 -17.18 8.63 8.37
N PRO A 15 -17.19 9.83 7.76
CA PRO A 15 -17.42 9.98 6.32
C PRO A 15 -16.40 9.25 5.45
N HIS A 16 -15.15 9.17 5.90
CA HIS A 16 -14.04 8.50 5.19
C HIS A 16 -13.80 7.05 5.65
N ILE A 17 -14.79 6.40 6.26
CA ILE A 17 -14.75 4.98 6.65
C ILE A 17 -15.95 4.27 6.01
N VAL A 18 -15.75 3.11 5.40
CA VAL A 18 -16.87 2.35 4.83
C VAL A 18 -17.89 2.05 5.92
N LYS A 19 -19.15 2.45 5.69
CA LYS A 19 -20.18 2.29 6.71
C LYS A 19 -20.49 0.81 6.94
N PHE A 20 -20.45 0.40 8.19
CA PHE A 20 -20.99 -0.88 8.62
C PHE A 20 -22.53 -0.82 8.61
N VAL A 21 -23.17 -1.78 7.94
CA VAL A 21 -24.63 -1.82 7.79
C VAL A 21 -25.22 -2.89 8.70
N ASP A 22 -24.73 -4.13 8.61
CA ASP A 22 -25.26 -5.25 9.37
C ASP A 22 -24.26 -6.43 9.42
N TRP A 23 -24.56 -7.46 10.21
CA TRP A 23 -23.86 -8.74 10.13
C TRP A 23 -24.78 -9.92 10.42
N PHE A 24 -24.43 -11.08 9.87
CA PHE A 24 -25.14 -12.33 10.09
C PHE A 24 -24.15 -13.47 10.32
N GLU A 25 -24.58 -14.51 11.02
CA GLU A 25 -23.76 -15.68 11.31
C GLU A 25 -24.42 -16.94 10.72
N SER A 26 -23.63 -17.75 10.02
CA SER A 26 -23.96 -19.15 9.72
C SER A 26 -23.18 -20.08 10.66
N ARG A 27 -23.38 -21.40 10.52
CA ARG A 27 -22.72 -22.40 11.38
C ARG A 27 -21.19 -22.30 11.41
N ASP A 28 -20.59 -21.78 10.35
CA ASP A 28 -19.15 -21.79 10.11
C ASP A 28 -18.58 -20.42 9.66
N LYS A 29 -19.43 -19.39 9.51
CA LYS A 29 -19.01 -18.11 8.91
C LYS A 29 -19.75 -16.91 9.49
N PHE A 30 -19.06 -15.77 9.50
CA PHE A 30 -19.65 -14.46 9.70
C PHE A 30 -19.75 -13.74 8.35
N TYR A 31 -20.88 -13.09 8.12
CA TYR A 31 -21.15 -12.25 6.96
C TYR A 31 -21.25 -10.83 7.45
N ILE A 32 -20.36 -9.95 6.97
CA ILE A 32 -20.38 -8.52 7.28
C ILE A 32 -20.97 -7.79 6.08
N VAL A 33 -21.99 -6.98 6.32
CA VAL A 33 -22.64 -6.13 5.33
C VAL A 33 -22.14 -4.71 5.52
N THR A 34 -21.49 -4.18 4.50
CA THR A 34 -20.98 -2.80 4.46
C THR A 34 -21.63 -2.00 3.34
N GLN A 35 -21.41 -0.69 3.37
CA GLN A 35 -21.70 0.19 2.25
C GLN A 35 -20.92 -0.24 1.01
N LEU A 36 -21.62 -0.32 -0.11
CA LEU A 36 -21.04 -0.67 -1.39
C LEU A 36 -20.27 0.53 -1.98
N ALA A 37 -18.98 0.35 -2.26
CA ALA A 37 -18.15 1.30 -2.98
C ALA A 37 -17.97 0.86 -4.44
N THR A 38 -18.40 1.68 -5.40
CA THR A 38 -18.38 1.38 -6.85
C THR A 38 -17.51 2.34 -7.66
N GLY A 39 -16.89 3.32 -6.99
CA GLY A 39 -16.01 4.30 -7.61
C GLY A 39 -14.62 3.78 -7.96
N GLY A 40 -14.23 2.62 -7.45
CA GLY A 40 -12.94 1.99 -7.72
C GLY A 40 -11.81 2.44 -6.77
N GLU A 41 -10.62 1.89 -6.99
CA GLU A 41 -9.42 2.14 -6.18
C GLU A 41 -8.89 3.57 -6.40
N LEU A 42 -8.26 4.14 -5.36
CA LEU A 42 -7.69 5.49 -5.39
C LEU A 42 -6.83 5.77 -6.63
N PHE A 43 -5.85 4.89 -6.90
CA PHE A 43 -4.91 5.09 -8.00
C PHE A 43 -5.54 4.91 -9.38
N ASP A 44 -6.54 4.05 -9.52
CA ASP A 44 -7.29 3.90 -10.77
C ASP A 44 -8.04 5.19 -11.09
N ARG A 45 -8.69 5.77 -10.08
CA ARG A 45 -9.43 7.03 -10.22
C ARG A 45 -8.52 8.21 -10.53
N ILE A 46 -7.35 8.30 -9.90
CA ILE A 46 -6.36 9.32 -10.25
C ILE A 46 -5.92 9.18 -11.71
N CYS A 47 -5.70 7.96 -12.20
CA CYS A 47 -5.29 7.73 -13.59
C CYS A 47 -6.32 8.21 -14.64
N GLU A 48 -7.59 8.30 -14.27
CA GLU A 48 -8.68 8.80 -15.12
C GLU A 48 -8.78 10.33 -15.14
N GLN A 49 -8.14 11.03 -14.19
CA GLN A 49 -8.14 12.48 -14.13
C GLN A 49 -7.26 13.10 -15.22
N GLY A 50 -7.54 14.36 -15.57
CA GLY A 50 -6.72 15.12 -16.53
C GLY A 50 -5.41 15.65 -15.95
N LYS A 51 -5.41 15.99 -14.65
CA LYS A 51 -4.27 16.52 -13.90
C LYS A 51 -4.39 16.07 -12.45
N PHE A 52 -3.26 15.73 -11.81
CA PHE A 52 -3.20 15.45 -10.38
C PHE A 52 -1.97 16.13 -9.81
N THR A 53 -2.17 17.06 -8.88
CA THR A 53 -1.13 17.91 -8.29
C THR A 53 -0.78 17.48 -6.88
N GLU A 54 0.29 18.06 -6.34
CA GLU A 54 0.66 17.88 -4.93
C GLU A 54 -0.47 18.35 -3.99
N LYS A 55 -1.23 19.38 -4.38
CA LYS A 55 -2.37 19.86 -3.60
C LYS A 55 -3.49 18.83 -3.54
N ASP A 56 -3.78 18.18 -4.66
CA ASP A 56 -4.78 17.10 -4.73
C ASP A 56 -4.34 15.89 -3.89
N ALA A 57 -3.03 15.58 -3.90
CA ALA A 57 -2.44 14.55 -3.05
C ALA A 57 -2.57 14.90 -1.57
N ALA A 58 -2.27 16.13 -1.16
CA ALA A 58 -2.41 16.59 0.22
C ALA A 58 -3.85 16.48 0.74
N GLU A 59 -4.84 16.89 -0.08
CA GLU A 59 -6.26 16.76 0.29
C GLU A 59 -6.69 15.28 0.39
N THR A 60 -6.23 14.45 -0.55
CA THR A 60 -6.47 12.99 -0.53
C THR A 60 -5.92 12.37 0.76
N ILE A 61 -4.66 12.66 1.10
CA ILE A 61 -4.01 12.12 2.31
C ILE A 61 -4.71 12.64 3.56
N LYS A 62 -5.14 13.90 3.59
CA LYS A 62 -5.88 14.47 4.71
C LYS A 62 -7.19 13.72 4.99
N GLN A 63 -7.97 13.37 3.96
CA GLN A 63 -9.21 12.61 4.13
C GLN A 63 -8.96 11.24 4.76
N ILE A 64 -7.93 10.53 4.27
CA ILE A 64 -7.55 9.22 4.81
C ILE A 64 -7.03 9.37 6.24
N LEU A 65 -6.22 10.39 6.50
CA LEU A 65 -5.65 10.63 7.82
C LEU A 65 -6.73 11.01 8.86
N LEU A 66 -7.79 11.70 8.47
CA LEU A 66 -8.97 11.93 9.32
C LEU A 66 -9.65 10.61 9.71
N ALA A 67 -9.77 9.66 8.77
CA ALA A 67 -10.30 8.33 9.08
C ALA A 67 -9.39 7.57 10.07
N VAL A 68 -8.07 7.58 9.83
CA VAL A 68 -7.08 6.95 10.71
C VAL A 68 -7.10 7.57 12.10
N ASP A 69 -7.18 8.90 12.19
CA ASP A 69 -7.29 9.62 13.45
C ASP A 69 -8.54 9.24 14.25
N PHE A 70 -9.68 9.13 13.57
CA PHE A 70 -10.92 8.65 14.18
C PHE A 70 -10.75 7.23 14.75
N LEU A 71 -10.11 6.31 14.02
CA LEU A 71 -9.82 4.96 14.51
C LEU A 71 -8.91 4.99 15.73
N HIS A 72 -7.82 5.76 15.65
CA HIS A 72 -6.85 5.90 16.73
C HIS A 72 -7.47 6.48 18.00
N LYS A 73 -8.37 7.46 17.90
CA LYS A 73 -9.11 8.02 19.05
C LYS A 73 -10.06 7.01 19.69
N ASN A 74 -10.57 6.05 18.92
CA ASN A 74 -11.37 4.93 19.40
C ASN A 74 -10.52 3.70 19.78
N ASN A 75 -9.19 3.84 19.89
CA ASN A 75 -8.24 2.77 20.22
C ASN A 75 -8.26 1.57 19.26
N ILE A 76 -8.52 1.85 17.98
CA ILE A 76 -8.53 0.85 16.91
C ILE A 76 -7.30 1.07 16.04
N VAL A 77 -6.63 -0.03 15.68
CA VAL A 77 -5.53 -0.05 14.71
C VAL A 77 -6.00 -0.83 13.49
N HIS A 78 -5.83 -0.24 12.31
CA HIS A 78 -6.26 -0.83 11.04
C HIS A 78 -5.34 -1.99 10.61
N ARG A 79 -4.01 -1.82 10.69
CA ARG A 79 -2.95 -2.81 10.45
C ARG A 79 -2.71 -3.26 9.00
N ASP A 80 -3.62 -2.99 8.08
CA ASP A 80 -3.41 -3.29 6.64
C ASP A 80 -3.73 -2.08 5.76
N LEU A 81 -3.28 -0.90 6.15
CA LEU A 81 -3.44 0.29 5.31
C LEU A 81 -2.61 0.13 4.04
N LYS A 82 -3.30 0.16 2.89
CA LYS A 82 -2.72 0.02 1.57
C LYS A 82 -3.64 0.64 0.52
N PRO A 83 -3.12 0.98 -0.67
CA PRO A 83 -3.92 1.57 -1.75
C PRO A 83 -5.19 0.80 -2.14
N GLU A 84 -5.15 -0.52 -2.08
CA GLU A 84 -6.27 -1.41 -2.38
C GLU A 84 -7.49 -1.17 -1.47
N ASN A 85 -7.24 -0.68 -0.25
CA ASN A 85 -8.27 -0.44 0.76
C ASN A 85 -8.81 1.00 0.71
N LEU A 86 -8.35 1.82 -0.24
CA LEU A 86 -8.80 3.20 -0.40
C LEU A 86 -9.72 3.29 -1.62
N LEU A 87 -11.03 3.36 -1.37
CA LEU A 87 -12.05 3.21 -2.39
C LEU A 87 -12.92 4.46 -2.50
N TYR A 88 -13.32 4.82 -3.71
CA TYR A 88 -14.36 5.82 -3.92
C TYR A 88 -15.75 5.17 -3.85
N LEU A 89 -16.69 5.82 -3.16
CA LEU A 89 -18.07 5.32 -3.03
C LEU A 89 -18.80 5.20 -4.37
N SER A 90 -18.67 6.20 -5.23
CA SER A 90 -19.30 6.25 -6.55
C SER A 90 -18.31 6.74 -7.62
N LYS A 91 -18.76 6.72 -8.88
CA LYS A 91 -17.99 7.24 -10.01
C LYS A 91 -18.11 8.76 -10.15
N ASP A 92 -18.93 9.41 -9.33
CA ASP A 92 -19.16 10.84 -9.41
C ASP A 92 -17.87 11.60 -9.11
N PRO A 93 -17.61 12.74 -9.76
CA PRO A 93 -16.35 13.48 -9.58
C PRO A 93 -16.07 13.93 -8.14
N ASP A 94 -17.12 14.14 -7.36
CA ASP A 94 -17.13 14.57 -5.97
C ASP A 94 -17.35 13.42 -4.97
N SER A 95 -17.25 12.17 -5.42
CA SER A 95 -17.39 11.01 -4.55
C SER A 95 -16.40 11.04 -3.39
N ASP A 96 -16.88 10.71 -2.20
CA ASP A 96 -16.03 10.52 -1.03
C ASP A 96 -15.06 9.35 -1.22
N LEU A 97 -13.82 9.56 -0.78
CA LEU A 97 -12.84 8.52 -0.56
C LEU A 97 -13.06 7.90 0.82
N VAL A 98 -13.18 6.58 0.87
CA VAL A 98 -13.39 5.81 2.10
C VAL A 98 -12.32 4.76 2.29
N LEU A 99 -11.93 4.57 3.54
CA LEU A 99 -11.14 3.44 3.98
C LEU A 99 -12.04 2.21 4.13
N ALA A 100 -11.70 1.16 3.40
CA ALA A 100 -12.39 -0.11 3.35
C ALA A 100 -11.55 -1.24 3.97
N ASP A 101 -12.20 -2.39 4.19
CA ASP A 101 -11.61 -3.64 4.69
C ASP A 101 -10.98 -3.56 6.09
N PHE A 102 -11.84 -3.67 7.10
CA PHE A 102 -11.47 -3.80 8.51
C PHE A 102 -11.24 -5.24 8.96
N GLY A 103 -11.03 -6.19 8.04
CA GLY A 103 -10.99 -7.64 8.32
C GLY A 103 -9.90 -8.09 9.30
N ILE A 104 -9.04 -7.18 9.74
CA ILE A 104 -7.94 -7.41 10.68
C ILE A 104 -7.82 -6.23 11.67
N ALA A 105 -8.83 -5.37 11.84
CA ALA A 105 -8.74 -4.33 12.87
C ALA A 105 -8.80 -4.96 14.26
N LYS A 106 -7.84 -4.67 15.14
CA LYS A 106 -7.80 -5.24 16.50
C LYS A 106 -7.77 -4.14 17.54
N MET A 107 -8.56 -4.32 18.59
CA MET A 107 -8.55 -3.44 19.74
C MET A 107 -7.27 -3.65 20.54
N LEU A 108 -6.72 -2.55 21.05
CA LEU A 108 -5.67 -2.60 22.06
C LEU A 108 -6.35 -2.56 23.43
N ASP A 109 -6.38 -3.68 24.15
CA ASP A 109 -6.97 -3.75 25.49
C ASP A 109 -5.97 -3.19 26.51
N GLY A 110 -5.80 -1.87 26.51
CA GLY A 110 -5.04 -1.12 27.52
C GLY A 110 -3.85 -0.33 27.00
N LYS A 111 -3.42 0.69 27.78
CA LYS A 111 -2.19 1.46 27.52
C LYS A 111 -0.97 0.53 27.68
N GLY A 112 -0.47 -0.01 26.57
CA GLY A 112 0.76 -0.80 26.51
C GLY A 112 0.61 -2.22 25.96
N GLU A 113 -0.58 -2.66 25.56
CA GLU A 113 -0.70 -3.92 24.82
C GLU A 113 -0.12 -3.81 23.42
N SER A 114 0.61 -4.85 23.01
CA SER A 114 1.37 -4.88 21.78
C SER A 114 1.07 -6.16 21.02
N LEU A 115 0.64 -6.00 19.76
CA LEU A 115 0.19 -7.11 18.91
C LEU A 115 1.40 -7.84 18.33
N LYS A 116 1.40 -9.18 18.30
CA LYS A 116 2.56 -9.99 17.84
C LYS A 116 2.32 -10.81 16.57
N THR A 117 1.11 -10.74 16.00
CA THR A 117 0.76 -11.48 14.79
C THR A 117 1.27 -10.74 13.55
N MET A 118 1.94 -11.44 12.63
CA MET A 118 2.31 -10.89 11.33
C MET A 118 1.01 -10.64 10.54
N ALA A 119 0.66 -9.38 10.37
CA ALA A 119 -0.46 -8.90 9.57
C ALA A 119 0.02 -7.72 8.71
N GLY A 120 -0.60 -7.50 7.56
CA GLY A 120 -0.23 -6.41 6.65
C GLY A 120 0.50 -6.88 5.40
N SER A 121 0.37 -6.09 4.35
CA SER A 121 1.02 -6.32 3.05
C SER A 121 2.48 -5.87 3.09
N PHE A 122 3.44 -6.73 2.70
CA PHE A 122 4.89 -6.52 2.89
C PHE A 122 5.43 -5.16 2.44
N GLY A 123 4.85 -4.55 1.40
CA GLY A 123 5.29 -3.22 0.91
C GLY A 123 4.88 -2.03 1.77
N TYR A 124 3.87 -2.18 2.64
CA TYR A 124 3.31 -1.10 3.46
C TYR A 124 3.46 -1.37 4.97
N ALA A 125 3.83 -2.59 5.36
CA ALA A 125 4.00 -2.95 6.76
C ALA A 125 5.21 -2.26 7.41
N ALA A 126 5.04 -1.84 8.66
CA ALA A 126 6.09 -1.24 9.47
C ALA A 126 7.18 -2.27 9.86
N PRO A 127 8.44 -1.85 10.09
CA PRO A 127 9.53 -2.77 10.41
C PRO A 127 9.27 -3.62 11.66
N GLU A 128 8.66 -3.05 12.71
CA GLU A 128 8.28 -3.76 13.93
C GLU A 128 7.25 -4.89 13.66
N VAL A 129 6.33 -4.68 12.71
CA VAL A 129 5.36 -5.70 12.30
C VAL A 129 6.07 -6.85 11.58
N MET A 130 6.99 -6.54 10.68
CA MET A 130 7.78 -7.52 9.94
C MET A 130 8.71 -8.34 10.86
N ARG A 131 9.21 -7.72 11.93
CA ARG A 131 9.99 -8.39 12.99
C ARG A 131 9.14 -9.19 13.99
N LYS A 132 7.81 -9.14 13.87
CA LYS A 132 6.86 -9.76 14.81
C LYS A 132 7.01 -9.21 16.23
N GLU A 133 7.43 -7.96 16.34
CA GLU A 133 7.47 -7.22 17.58
C GLU A 133 6.06 -6.76 17.94
N GLY A 134 5.90 -6.42 19.22
CA GLY A 134 4.69 -5.82 19.72
C GLY A 134 4.40 -4.49 19.02
N HIS A 135 3.24 -4.36 18.39
CA HIS A 135 2.87 -3.15 17.65
C HIS A 135 1.49 -2.58 18.01
N GLY A 136 1.29 -1.30 17.69
CA GLY A 136 0.06 -0.54 17.95
C GLY A 136 -0.20 0.52 16.88
N LYS A 137 -0.86 1.63 17.24
CA LYS A 137 -1.25 2.74 16.33
C LYS A 137 -0.14 3.25 15.39
N PRO A 138 1.15 3.33 15.78
CA PRO A 138 2.20 3.81 14.87
C PRO A 138 2.35 3.04 13.56
N VAL A 139 1.90 1.78 13.46
CA VAL A 139 2.03 0.99 12.22
C VAL A 139 1.17 1.54 11.09
N ASP A 140 0.02 2.11 11.41
CA ASP A 140 -0.86 2.75 10.45
C ASP A 140 -0.20 4.04 9.94
N MET A 141 0.51 4.77 10.80
CA MET A 141 1.24 5.98 10.44
C MET A 141 2.40 5.70 9.48
N TRP A 142 3.12 4.58 9.68
CA TRP A 142 4.13 4.12 8.72
C TRP A 142 3.51 3.85 7.35
N SER A 143 2.40 3.08 7.34
CA SER A 143 1.67 2.74 6.11
C SER A 143 1.19 4.00 5.38
N MET A 144 0.70 5.00 6.13
CA MET A 144 0.33 6.33 5.60
C MET A 144 1.52 7.04 4.96
N GLY A 145 2.71 6.98 5.57
CA GLY A 145 3.94 7.51 4.98
C GLY A 145 4.28 6.85 3.65
N VAL A 146 4.23 5.51 3.58
CA VAL A 146 4.49 4.74 2.36
C VAL A 146 3.47 5.07 1.25
N ILE A 147 2.18 5.16 1.59
CA ILE A 147 1.11 5.57 0.66
C ILE A 147 1.37 6.98 0.14
N THR A 148 1.69 7.93 1.03
CA THR A 148 1.95 9.33 0.67
C THR A 148 3.15 9.45 -0.26
N TYR A 149 4.26 8.75 0.05
CA TYR A 149 5.43 8.69 -0.80
C TYR A 149 5.07 8.16 -2.20
N THR A 150 4.34 7.04 -2.25
CA THR A 150 3.94 6.41 -3.51
C THR A 150 3.01 7.30 -4.33
N LEU A 151 2.09 8.02 -3.67
CA LEU A 151 1.17 8.95 -4.30
C LEU A 151 1.90 10.13 -4.97
N LEU A 152 2.99 10.60 -4.36
CA LEU A 152 3.75 11.76 -4.85
C LEU A 152 4.78 11.42 -5.92
N CYS A 153 5.20 10.17 -6.08
CA CYS A 153 6.27 9.84 -7.05
C CYS A 153 6.03 8.60 -7.89
N GLY A 154 4.95 7.84 -7.65
CA GLY A 154 4.63 6.65 -8.41
C GLY A 154 5.59 5.47 -8.19
N TYR A 155 6.20 5.35 -7.02
CA TYR A 155 6.93 4.13 -6.64
C TYR A 155 7.05 4.00 -5.12
N SER A 156 7.26 2.77 -4.65
CA SER A 156 7.45 2.48 -3.22
C SER A 156 8.83 2.94 -2.72
N PRO A 157 8.93 3.57 -1.53
CA PRO A 157 10.21 3.97 -0.94
C PRO A 157 11.15 2.79 -0.69
N PHE A 158 10.58 1.61 -0.41
CA PHE A 158 11.31 0.36 -0.18
C PHE A 158 10.90 -0.67 -1.22
N ARG A 159 11.86 -1.42 -1.77
CA ARG A 159 11.62 -2.26 -2.97
C ARG A 159 12.18 -3.67 -2.89
N SER A 160 12.93 -3.99 -1.84
CA SER A 160 13.44 -5.34 -1.67
C SER A 160 12.32 -6.39 -1.65
N GLU A 161 12.51 -7.47 -2.41
CA GLU A 161 11.62 -8.64 -2.41
C GLU A 161 11.99 -9.65 -1.32
N ASN A 162 13.19 -9.54 -0.75
CA ASN A 162 13.62 -10.35 0.37
C ASN A 162 13.24 -9.66 1.69
N LEU A 163 12.52 -10.37 2.56
CA LEU A 163 12.05 -9.84 3.84
C LEU A 163 13.18 -9.28 4.72
N GLN A 164 14.33 -9.96 4.79
CA GLN A 164 15.46 -9.50 5.62
C GLN A 164 16.09 -8.23 5.04
N ASP A 165 16.28 -8.19 3.73
CA ASP A 165 16.81 -7.00 3.06
C ASP A 165 15.80 -5.84 3.10
N LEU A 166 14.50 -6.12 3.07
CA LEU A 166 13.44 -5.12 3.22
C LEU A 166 13.41 -4.53 4.62
N ILE A 167 13.51 -5.37 5.66
CA ILE A 167 13.64 -4.91 7.05
C ILE A 167 14.88 -4.03 7.17
N ARG A 168 16.01 -4.43 6.58
CA ARG A 168 17.25 -3.64 6.56
C ARG A 168 17.05 -2.30 5.86
N GLU A 169 16.43 -2.29 4.69
CA GLU A 169 16.06 -1.06 3.96
C GLU A 169 15.19 -0.14 4.82
N CYS A 170 14.19 -0.69 5.52
CA CYS A 170 13.28 0.09 6.35
C CYS A 170 13.95 0.69 7.59
N THR A 171 15.08 0.15 8.08
CA THR A 171 15.65 0.59 9.36
C THR A 171 17.06 1.15 9.32
N GLU A 172 17.86 0.77 8.34
CA GLU A 172 19.23 1.27 8.18
C GLU A 172 19.32 2.33 7.09
N ASN A 173 18.45 2.27 6.08
CA ASN A 173 18.45 3.23 4.99
C ASN A 173 17.42 4.33 5.26
N SER A 174 17.84 5.58 5.11
CA SER A 174 16.89 6.69 5.08
C SER A 174 16.05 6.64 3.81
N VAL A 175 14.84 7.18 3.88
CA VAL A 175 13.99 7.38 2.70
C VAL A 175 14.75 8.22 1.68
N VAL A 176 14.89 7.70 0.46
CA VAL A 176 15.62 8.38 -0.61
C VAL A 176 14.64 9.12 -1.50
N PHE A 177 14.82 10.43 -1.66
CA PHE A 177 14.04 11.27 -2.57
C PHE A 177 14.80 11.49 -3.88
N HIS A 178 14.64 10.58 -4.84
CA HIS A 178 15.35 10.65 -6.11
C HIS A 178 14.99 11.93 -6.89
N GLU A 179 15.99 12.75 -7.21
CA GLU A 179 15.82 14.08 -7.83
C GLU A 179 14.93 14.06 -9.07
N ARG A 180 15.02 13.01 -9.91
CA ARG A 180 14.18 12.83 -11.10
C ARG A 180 12.68 13.01 -10.83
N TYR A 181 12.19 12.54 -9.69
CA TYR A 181 10.77 12.54 -9.35
C TYR A 181 10.42 13.59 -8.28
N TRP A 182 11.40 13.96 -7.45
CA TRP A 182 11.18 14.77 -6.24
C TRP A 182 11.69 16.21 -6.33
N LYS A 183 12.28 16.62 -7.45
CA LYS A 183 12.77 18.00 -7.64
C LYS A 183 11.65 19.05 -7.56
N ASP A 184 10.46 18.70 -8.06
CA ASP A 184 9.30 19.59 -8.13
C ASP A 184 8.30 19.34 -6.98
N VAL A 185 8.61 18.45 -6.04
CA VAL A 185 7.79 18.18 -4.85
C VAL A 185 8.30 19.01 -3.68
N SER A 186 7.39 19.67 -2.95
CA SER A 186 7.76 20.58 -1.86
C SER A 186 8.60 19.90 -0.76
N ASN A 187 9.40 20.70 -0.05
CA ASN A 187 10.13 20.22 1.11
C ASN A 187 9.18 19.85 2.27
N ASP A 188 8.03 20.53 2.38
CA ASP A 188 7.02 20.20 3.39
C ASP A 188 6.44 18.79 3.18
N ALA A 189 6.28 18.34 1.93
CA ALA A 189 5.85 16.97 1.65
C ALA A 189 6.88 15.94 2.08
N LYS A 190 8.16 16.21 1.80
CA LYS A 190 9.29 15.34 2.17
C LYS A 190 9.41 15.27 3.68
N ASP A 191 9.30 16.42 4.36
CA ASP A 191 9.31 16.53 5.81
C ASP A 191 8.15 15.74 6.45
N PHE A 192 6.94 15.92 5.94
CA PHE A 192 5.77 15.13 6.36
C PHE A 192 6.01 13.62 6.24
N ILE A 193 6.57 13.16 5.12
CA ILE A 193 6.89 11.74 4.91
C ILE A 193 7.94 11.25 5.91
N LEU A 194 9.00 12.01 6.15
CA LEU A 194 10.09 11.61 7.04
C LEU A 194 9.60 11.40 8.48
N HIS A 195 8.65 12.21 8.94
CA HIS A 195 8.06 12.03 10.27
C HIS A 195 7.13 10.81 10.37
N LEU A 196 6.53 10.37 9.26
CA LEU A 196 5.70 9.16 9.20
C LEU A 196 6.51 7.88 8.97
N ILE A 197 7.55 7.92 8.15
CA ILE A 197 8.45 6.80 7.87
C ILE A 197 9.66 6.89 8.81
N ASN A 198 9.38 6.87 10.11
CA ASN A 198 10.40 6.75 11.14
C ASN A 198 10.54 5.28 11.59
N PRO A 199 11.73 4.66 11.50
CA PRO A 199 11.95 3.29 11.95
C PRO A 199 11.66 3.08 13.43
N ASP A 200 11.86 4.12 14.24
CA ASP A 200 11.50 4.13 15.66
C ASP A 200 10.01 4.49 15.81
N ALA A 201 9.21 3.52 16.29
CA ALA A 201 7.78 3.68 16.46
C ALA A 201 7.41 4.72 17.53
N ASP A 202 8.29 4.97 18.52
CA ASP A 202 8.05 5.95 19.58
C ASP A 202 8.35 7.38 19.14
N GLN A 203 9.17 7.55 18.10
CA GLN A 203 9.49 8.85 17.47
C GLN A 203 8.64 9.13 16.23
N ARG A 204 7.79 8.18 15.81
CA ARG A 204 6.91 8.31 14.67
C ARG A 204 5.70 9.17 15.03
N TRP A 205 5.36 10.14 14.17
CA TRP A 205 4.21 11.00 14.43
C TRP A 205 2.91 10.22 14.57
N THR A 206 2.10 10.67 15.52
CA THR A 206 0.70 10.27 15.69
C THR A 206 -0.18 10.88 14.59
N SER A 207 -1.41 10.37 14.47
CA SER A 207 -2.39 10.91 13.53
C SER A 207 -2.74 12.38 13.82
N GLU A 208 -2.80 12.77 15.09
CA GLU A 208 -3.08 14.14 15.53
C GLU A 208 -1.95 15.10 15.15
N GLU A 209 -0.69 14.71 15.39
CA GLU A 209 0.49 15.50 15.00
C GLU A 209 0.55 15.67 13.48
N ALA A 210 0.36 14.58 12.73
CA ALA A 210 0.37 14.60 11.28
C ALA A 210 -0.74 15.51 10.70
N LEU A 211 -1.95 15.50 11.29
CA LEU A 211 -3.06 16.39 10.89
C LEU A 211 -2.72 17.87 11.08
N GLY A 212 -1.82 18.20 12.01
CA GLY A 212 -1.34 19.56 12.27
C GLY A 212 -0.30 20.07 11.27
N HIS A 213 0.19 19.22 10.37
CA HIS A 213 1.31 19.58 9.48
C HIS A 213 0.91 20.56 8.37
N ILE A 214 1.79 21.52 8.07
CA ILE A 214 1.51 22.59 7.09
C ILE A 214 1.27 22.06 5.67
N TRP A 215 1.89 20.94 5.30
CA TRP A 215 1.72 20.31 3.99
C TRP A 215 0.24 20.00 3.69
N LEU A 216 -0.52 19.52 4.68
CA LEU A 216 -1.95 19.18 4.51
C LEU A 216 -2.85 20.41 4.30
N THR A 217 -2.33 21.63 4.49
CA THR A 217 -3.07 22.85 4.16
C THR A 217 -3.04 23.15 2.65
N GLY A 218 -2.16 22.51 1.89
CA GLY A 218 -2.00 22.71 0.46
C GLY A 218 -1.49 24.10 0.06
N LYS A 219 -1.14 24.97 1.02
CA LYS A 219 -0.71 26.36 0.74
C LYS A 219 0.64 26.44 0.04
N ASN A 220 1.52 25.49 0.32
CA ASN A 220 2.87 25.40 -0.24
C ASN A 220 2.99 24.30 -1.31
N ALA A 221 1.87 23.70 -1.72
CA ALA A 221 1.86 22.63 -2.69
C ALA A 221 2.18 23.17 -4.09
N THR A 222 2.96 22.40 -4.84
CA THR A 222 3.34 22.76 -6.21
C THR A 222 2.23 22.42 -7.23
N ASP A 223 2.19 23.14 -8.34
CA ASP A 223 1.28 22.88 -9.47
C ASP A 223 1.76 21.75 -10.39
N TYR A 224 2.86 21.08 -10.03
CA TYR A 224 3.48 20.01 -10.79
C TYR A 224 2.52 18.83 -10.97
N ASN A 225 2.48 18.26 -12.17
CA ASN A 225 1.57 17.16 -12.50
C ASN A 225 2.22 15.81 -12.20
N LEU A 226 1.73 15.14 -11.16
CA LEU A 226 2.21 13.84 -10.68
C LEU A 226 1.63 12.66 -11.49
N LEU A 227 0.60 12.92 -12.29
CA LEU A 227 -0.17 11.91 -13.01
C LEU A 227 0.67 10.96 -13.91
N PRO A 228 1.70 11.41 -14.66
CA PRO A 228 2.49 10.50 -15.49
C PRO A 228 3.16 9.39 -14.68
N GLU A 229 3.68 9.72 -13.50
CA GLU A 229 4.38 8.76 -12.65
C GLU A 229 3.40 7.80 -11.98
N ILE A 230 2.24 8.30 -11.58
CA ILE A 230 1.14 7.49 -11.05
C ILE A 230 0.62 6.48 -12.09
N LYS A 231 0.51 6.88 -13.36
CA LYS A 231 0.10 5.95 -14.44
C LYS A 231 1.14 4.83 -14.64
N SER A 232 2.42 5.18 -14.63
CA SER A 232 3.53 4.21 -14.71
C SER A 232 3.55 3.26 -13.51
N PHE A 233 3.33 3.77 -12.31
CA PHE A 233 3.17 2.97 -11.09
C PHE A 233 2.03 1.97 -11.23
N ARG A 234 0.82 2.46 -11.55
CA ARG A 234 -0.37 1.63 -11.67
C ARG A 234 -0.11 0.49 -12.66
N ALA A 235 0.40 0.79 -13.85
CA ALA A 235 0.68 -0.24 -14.86
C ALA A 235 1.57 -1.37 -14.30
N ARG A 236 2.65 -1.00 -13.60
CA ARG A 236 3.55 -1.96 -12.91
C ARG A 236 2.84 -2.74 -11.80
N SER A 237 2.06 -2.07 -10.95
CA SER A 237 1.34 -2.69 -9.84
C SER A 237 0.28 -3.70 -10.32
N ARG A 238 -0.48 -3.36 -11.38
CA ARG A 238 -1.44 -4.29 -11.99
C ARG A 238 -0.75 -5.51 -12.57
N PHE A 239 0.37 -5.32 -13.24
CA PHE A 239 1.16 -6.42 -13.81
C PHE A 239 1.69 -7.34 -12.70
N ARG A 240 2.26 -6.77 -11.63
CA ARG A 240 2.72 -7.53 -10.46
C ARG A 240 1.59 -8.36 -9.83
N ARG A 241 0.40 -7.77 -9.62
CA ARG A 241 -0.77 -8.50 -9.11
C ARG A 241 -1.18 -9.68 -10.00
N ILE A 242 -1.09 -9.53 -11.33
CA ILE A 242 -1.37 -10.63 -12.27
C ILE A 242 -0.35 -11.77 -12.09
N ILE A 243 0.94 -11.44 -12.00
CA ILE A 243 2.01 -12.42 -11.77
C ILE A 243 1.81 -13.15 -10.44
N GLU A 244 1.51 -12.44 -9.36
CA GLU A 244 1.27 -13.03 -8.04
C GLU A 244 0.09 -14.00 -8.05
N LYS A 245 -1.00 -13.66 -8.74
CA LYS A 245 -2.14 -14.57 -8.94
C LYS A 245 -1.74 -15.85 -9.69
N ILE A 246 -0.93 -15.73 -10.74
CA ILE A 246 -0.42 -16.89 -11.49
C ILE A 246 0.47 -17.77 -10.60
N LYS A 247 1.40 -17.18 -9.84
CA LYS A 247 2.27 -17.90 -8.89
C LYS A 247 1.47 -18.61 -7.81
N LEU A 248 0.44 -17.97 -7.27
CA LEU A 248 -0.44 -18.56 -6.26
C LEU A 248 -1.23 -19.75 -6.85
N GLN A 249 -1.79 -19.58 -8.04
CA GLN A 249 -2.53 -20.64 -8.73
C GLN A 249 -1.65 -21.88 -8.96
N ALA A 250 -0.43 -21.67 -9.48
CA ALA A 250 0.54 -22.76 -9.66
C ALA A 250 0.91 -23.45 -8.33
N ARG A 251 1.02 -22.69 -7.23
CA ARG A 251 1.28 -23.26 -5.90
C ARG A 251 0.10 -24.08 -5.38
N ILE A 252 -1.14 -23.64 -5.61
CA ILE A 252 -2.35 -24.37 -5.24
C ILE A 252 -2.43 -25.68 -6.04
N GLU A 253 -2.18 -25.64 -7.35
CA GLU A 253 -2.15 -26.84 -8.20
C GLU A 253 -1.08 -27.83 -7.75
N LYS A 254 0.11 -27.34 -7.40
CA LYS A 254 1.18 -28.16 -6.83
C LYS A 254 0.75 -28.83 -5.51
N LEU A 255 0.09 -28.10 -4.61
CA LEU A 255 -0.39 -28.66 -3.34
C LEU A 255 -1.48 -29.72 -3.57
N LYS A 256 -2.40 -29.50 -4.51
CA LYS A 256 -3.42 -30.49 -4.89
C LYS A 256 -2.80 -31.75 -5.47
N ALA A 257 -1.82 -31.61 -6.37
CA ALA A 257 -1.10 -32.75 -6.93
C ALA A 257 -0.34 -33.56 -5.85
N MET A 258 0.18 -32.89 -4.80
CA MET A 258 0.81 -33.55 -3.66
C MET A 258 -0.18 -34.27 -2.72
N GLU A 259 -1.44 -33.82 -2.66
CA GLU A 259 -2.51 -34.54 -1.95
C GLU A 259 -3.03 -35.75 -2.73
N GLU A 260 -2.98 -35.70 -4.07
CA GLU A 260 -3.51 -36.75 -4.95
C GLU A 260 -2.53 -37.90 -5.23
N ASP A 261 -1.20 -37.70 -5.13
CA ASP A 261 -0.20 -38.77 -5.36
C ASP A 261 1.08 -38.61 -4.49
N PRO A 262 1.15 -39.23 -3.28
CA PRO A 262 2.27 -39.09 -2.35
C PRO A 262 3.56 -39.82 -2.77
N GLU A 263 3.49 -40.78 -3.71
CA GLU A 263 4.60 -41.69 -4.02
C GLU A 263 5.38 -41.35 -5.30
N ASN A 264 4.94 -40.37 -6.10
CA ASN A 264 5.55 -40.06 -7.41
C ASN A 264 6.01 -38.59 -7.59
N SER A 265 6.48 -37.94 -6.53
CA SER A 265 7.03 -36.59 -6.64
C SER A 265 8.51 -36.61 -7.02
N ASP A 266 8.84 -36.75 -8.31
CA ASP A 266 10.21 -36.51 -8.77
C ASP A 266 10.51 -35.00 -8.77
N LEU A 267 10.92 -34.51 -7.59
CA LEU A 267 11.29 -33.13 -7.30
C LEU A 267 12.34 -32.58 -8.29
N SER A 268 13.16 -33.46 -8.88
CA SER A 268 14.20 -33.14 -9.86
C SER A 268 13.66 -32.44 -11.12
N ALA A 269 12.58 -32.98 -11.69
CA ALA A 269 11.99 -32.44 -12.92
C ALA A 269 11.41 -31.04 -12.69
N ILE A 270 10.75 -30.85 -11.54
CA ILE A 270 10.13 -29.57 -11.14
C ILE A 270 11.19 -28.50 -10.87
N PHE A 271 12.30 -28.83 -10.20
CA PHE A 271 13.41 -27.88 -10.00
C PHE A 271 14.03 -27.45 -11.33
N SER A 272 14.12 -28.36 -12.31
CA SER A 272 14.67 -28.05 -13.64
C SER A 272 13.77 -27.09 -14.44
N GLU A 273 12.45 -27.20 -14.28
CA GLU A 273 11.47 -26.40 -15.00
C GLU A 273 11.31 -25.00 -14.38
N VAL A 274 11.32 -24.92 -13.04
CA VAL A 274 11.37 -23.64 -12.30
C VAL A 274 12.69 -22.91 -12.56
N ALA A 275 13.82 -23.62 -12.65
CA ALA A 275 15.11 -23.02 -13.00
C ALA A 275 15.12 -22.50 -14.45
N ARG A 276 14.50 -23.22 -15.40
CA ARG A 276 14.35 -22.75 -16.79
C ARG A 276 13.43 -21.54 -16.89
N ALA A 277 12.32 -21.50 -16.16
CA ALA A 277 11.43 -20.35 -16.13
C ALA A 277 12.14 -19.12 -15.55
N LYS A 278 12.93 -19.29 -14.48
CA LYS A 278 13.73 -18.21 -13.86
C LYS A 278 14.85 -17.69 -14.76
N LEU A 279 15.47 -18.58 -15.55
CA LEU A 279 16.48 -18.21 -16.56
C LEU A 279 15.87 -17.55 -17.81
N ALA A 280 14.60 -17.82 -18.13
CA ALA A 280 13.85 -17.11 -19.17
C ALA A 280 13.42 -15.72 -18.69
N ASP A 281 13.00 -15.59 -17.43
CA ASP A 281 12.67 -14.33 -16.74
C ASP A 281 13.87 -13.36 -16.74
N ASP A 282 15.07 -13.84 -16.36
CA ASP A 282 16.32 -13.06 -16.39
C ASP A 282 16.74 -12.63 -17.81
N LYS A 283 16.32 -13.37 -18.84
CA LYS A 283 16.61 -13.05 -20.25
C LYS A 283 15.61 -12.03 -20.79
N GLU A 284 14.32 -12.19 -20.50
CA GLU A 284 13.28 -11.26 -20.93
C GLU A 284 13.39 -9.91 -20.21
N GLU A 285 13.75 -9.89 -18.91
CA GLU A 285 13.97 -8.63 -18.18
C GLU A 285 15.20 -7.88 -18.72
N LYS A 286 16.27 -8.59 -19.11
CA LYS A 286 17.43 -7.99 -19.80
C LYS A 286 17.08 -7.49 -21.20
N GLU A 287 16.18 -8.17 -21.91
CA GLU A 287 15.74 -7.76 -23.24
C GLU A 287 14.85 -6.52 -23.17
N VAL A 288 13.94 -6.45 -22.18
CA VAL A 288 13.13 -5.25 -21.89
C VAL A 288 14.03 -4.08 -21.47
N LEU A 289 15.04 -4.31 -20.62
CA LEU A 289 15.99 -3.26 -20.23
C LEU A 289 16.81 -2.76 -21.44
N ARG A 290 17.19 -3.65 -22.37
CA ARG A 290 17.90 -3.30 -23.60
C ARG A 290 17.02 -2.46 -24.54
N VAL A 291 15.79 -2.89 -24.78
CA VAL A 291 14.83 -2.17 -25.63
C VAL A 291 14.50 -0.80 -25.04
N THR A 292 14.34 -0.71 -23.72
CA THR A 292 14.08 0.57 -23.04
C THR A 292 15.26 1.54 -23.17
N GLN A 293 16.50 1.05 -23.05
CA GLN A 293 17.70 1.85 -23.26
C GLN A 293 17.93 2.27 -24.72
N GLU A 294 17.50 1.47 -25.70
CA GLU A 294 17.54 1.84 -27.12
C GLU A 294 16.52 2.93 -27.45
N VAL A 295 15.30 2.81 -26.92
CA VAL A 295 14.25 3.84 -27.08
C VAL A 295 14.68 5.17 -26.45
N GLU A 296 15.34 5.16 -25.29
CA GLU A 296 15.88 6.37 -24.65
C GLU A 296 17.05 7.00 -25.44
N LYS A 297 17.89 6.19 -26.09
CA LYS A 297 18.98 6.68 -26.96
C LYS A 297 18.44 7.31 -28.24
N ASP A 298 17.41 6.73 -28.85
CA ASP A 298 16.78 7.27 -30.05
C ASP A 298 15.98 8.55 -29.76
N ALA A 299 15.33 8.64 -28.58
CA ALA A 299 14.71 9.87 -28.12
C ALA A 299 15.74 11.01 -27.94
N LYS A 300 16.91 10.71 -27.36
CA LYS A 300 18.03 11.67 -27.21
C LYS A 300 18.65 12.07 -28.56
N ARG A 301 18.71 11.18 -29.55
CA ARG A 301 19.20 11.52 -30.89
C ARG A 301 18.25 12.47 -31.62
N ARG A 302 16.94 12.30 -31.44
CA ARG A 302 15.91 13.17 -32.04
C ARG A 302 15.86 14.56 -31.39
N SER A 303 16.21 14.70 -30.12
CA SER A 303 16.29 16.01 -29.45
C SER A 303 17.56 16.82 -29.76
N PHE A 304 18.56 16.23 -30.42
CA PHE A 304 19.80 16.90 -30.82
C PHE A 304 19.82 17.36 -32.29
N GLN A 305 18.78 17.05 -33.06
CA GLN A 305 18.62 17.46 -34.46
C GLN A 305 17.49 18.49 -34.67
N ALA A 306 16.95 19.06 -33.60
CA ALA A 306 15.96 20.14 -33.61
C ALA A 306 16.53 21.42 -33.00
#